data_AF-A0A6I7LNR2-F1
#
_entry.id   AF-A0A6I7LNR2-F1
#
_cell.length_a   1.000
_cell.length_b   1.000
_cell.length_c   1.000
_cell.angle_alpha   90.00
_cell.angle_beta   90.00
_cell.angle_gamma   90.00
#
_symmetry.space_group_name_H-M   'P 1'
#
loop_
_entity.id
_entity.type
_entity.pdbx_description
1 polymer ?
#
loop_
_entity_poly.entity_id
_entity_poly.type
_entity_poly.pdbx_seq_one_letter_code
_entity_poly.pdbx_strand_id
1 'polypeptide(L)'
;MRFRIVSTGNIHPIMQVRDRGSDSYISHFRQFGSIPNPAALYPVASSRYLLLGDSGFLEAVHKLRINMIPALILTDKKKIKVEASAAIEDLNEKHLEDFAAAFPRDVLLKPAKGRTPVDGKYDMVRITFPDASEYHLAIKRYSEARFSGRFFDFLNFLSSRFHLAEPIFPSNLQSATLKSNYIRSLVEIPEITLDNVVSAIGRGNLFPAGLIRFDYGLRVVGVNYPIRVLTDKAPLREKEKFLYDLLNLRIASGHVEYVRSGVFLLNS
;
A
#
# COMPACT_ATOMS: atom_id res chain seq x y z
N MET A 1 10.04 3.37 -16.48
CA MET A 1 8.95 2.39 -16.29
C MET A 1 9.01 1.39 -17.43
N ARG A 2 8.66 0.12 -17.21
CA ARG A 2 8.66 -0.92 -18.25
C ARG A 2 7.48 -1.87 -18.05
N PHE A 3 6.76 -2.23 -19.11
CA PHE A 3 5.74 -3.26 -19.05
C PHE A 3 6.36 -4.64 -19.21
N ARG A 4 5.96 -5.59 -18.37
CA ARG A 4 6.44 -6.98 -18.43
C ARG A 4 5.36 -7.96 -18.01
N ILE A 5 5.54 -9.22 -18.37
CA ILE A 5 4.85 -10.34 -17.74
C ILE A 5 5.73 -10.86 -16.61
N VAL A 6 5.18 -10.99 -15.41
CA VAL A 6 5.94 -11.38 -14.21
C VAL A 6 5.27 -12.60 -13.57
N SER A 7 6.10 -13.58 -13.19
CA SER A 7 5.61 -14.74 -12.42
C SER A 7 5.18 -14.32 -11.02
N THR A 8 4.02 -14.81 -10.57
CA THR A 8 3.43 -14.42 -9.28
C THR A 8 4.24 -14.91 -8.09
N GLY A 9 4.95 -16.05 -8.23
CA GLY A 9 5.88 -16.55 -7.20
C GLY A 9 7.10 -15.65 -6.95
N ASN A 10 7.34 -14.67 -7.82
CA ASN A 10 8.42 -13.69 -7.70
C ASN A 10 7.95 -12.35 -7.10
N ILE A 11 6.67 -12.25 -6.72
CA ILE A 11 6.05 -11.03 -6.22
C ILE A 11 5.76 -11.19 -4.73
N HIS A 12 6.24 -10.25 -3.94
CA HIS A 12 5.99 -10.18 -2.51
C HIS A 12 4.96 -9.08 -2.21
N PRO A 13 3.89 -9.39 -1.45
CA PRO A 13 2.99 -8.36 -0.96
C PRO A 13 3.70 -7.48 0.07
N ILE A 14 3.28 -6.22 0.17
CA ILE A 14 3.77 -5.29 1.19
C ILE A 14 2.84 -5.27 2.42
N MET A 15 1.57 -5.54 2.20
CA MET A 15 0.53 -5.44 3.20
C MET A 15 -0.09 -6.81 3.48
N GLN A 16 -0.76 -6.91 4.61
CA GLN A 16 -1.69 -7.99 4.89
C GLN A 16 -2.86 -7.94 3.91
N VAL A 17 -3.54 -9.07 3.72
CA VAL A 17 -4.78 -9.12 2.95
C VAL A 17 -5.93 -8.66 3.86
N ARG A 18 -6.82 -7.79 3.37
CA ARG A 18 -8.09 -7.52 4.05
C ARG A 18 -8.99 -8.75 4.02
N ASP A 19 -9.84 -8.88 5.03
CA ASP A 19 -10.97 -9.79 4.97
C ASP A 19 -11.80 -9.52 3.71
N ARG A 20 -11.98 -10.56 2.89
CA ARG A 20 -12.66 -10.50 1.58
C ARG A 20 -12.03 -9.54 0.56
N GLY A 21 -10.80 -9.07 0.81
CA GLY A 21 -10.09 -8.15 -0.09
C GLY A 21 -9.86 -8.73 -1.50
N SER A 22 -9.80 -10.05 -1.64
CA SER A 22 -9.71 -10.72 -2.94
C SER A 22 -11.02 -10.85 -3.70
N ASP A 23 -12.17 -10.75 -3.04
CA ASP A 23 -13.44 -11.22 -3.61
C ASP A 23 -13.93 -10.32 -4.74
N SER A 24 -13.71 -9.01 -4.62
CA SER A 24 -13.98 -8.03 -5.67
C SER A 24 -13.13 -8.31 -6.92
N TYR A 25 -11.82 -8.56 -6.74
CA TYR A 25 -10.91 -8.93 -7.82
C TYR A 25 -11.33 -10.24 -8.49
N ILE A 26 -11.64 -11.28 -7.71
CA ILE A 26 -12.09 -12.58 -8.24
C ILE A 26 -13.37 -12.41 -9.07
N SER A 27 -14.34 -11.68 -8.54
CA SER A 27 -15.62 -11.43 -9.22
C SER A 27 -15.39 -10.71 -10.54
N HIS A 28 -14.58 -9.65 -10.53
CA HIS A 28 -14.21 -8.89 -11.72
C HIS A 28 -13.48 -9.77 -12.76
N PHE A 29 -12.46 -10.52 -12.33
CA PHE A 29 -11.69 -11.41 -13.21
C PHE A 29 -12.56 -12.48 -13.87
N ARG A 30 -13.52 -13.05 -13.14
CA ARG A 30 -14.47 -14.02 -13.68
C ARG A 30 -15.46 -13.38 -14.66
N GLN A 31 -15.98 -12.20 -14.32
CA GLN A 31 -16.95 -11.50 -15.14
C GLN A 31 -16.35 -11.06 -16.48
N PHE A 32 -15.15 -10.47 -16.47
CA PHE A 32 -14.55 -9.87 -17.66
C PHE A 32 -13.48 -10.73 -18.34
N GLY A 33 -13.07 -11.85 -17.72
CA GLY A 33 -12.05 -12.76 -18.26
C GLY A 33 -10.68 -12.09 -18.48
N SER A 34 -10.42 -10.96 -17.83
CA SER A 34 -9.22 -10.15 -18.04
C SER A 34 -8.76 -9.45 -16.76
N ILE A 35 -7.48 -9.09 -16.72
CA ILE A 35 -6.89 -8.24 -15.69
C ILE A 35 -6.90 -6.79 -16.22
N PRO A 36 -7.71 -5.88 -15.66
CA PRO A 36 -7.90 -4.55 -16.22
C PRO A 36 -6.63 -3.71 -16.12
N ASN A 37 -5.93 -3.78 -15.00
CA ASN A 37 -4.80 -2.91 -14.70
C ASN A 37 -3.55 -3.75 -14.46
N PRO A 38 -2.41 -3.45 -15.10
CA PRO A 38 -1.15 -4.10 -14.79
C PRO A 38 -0.74 -3.80 -13.34
N ALA A 39 -0.21 -4.80 -12.64
CA ALA A 39 0.27 -4.62 -11.28
C ALA A 39 1.47 -3.67 -11.25
N ALA A 40 1.46 -2.69 -10.36
CA ALA A 40 2.61 -1.82 -10.13
C ALA A 40 3.64 -2.55 -9.27
N LEU A 41 4.85 -2.76 -9.79
CA LEU A 41 5.89 -3.54 -9.13
C LEU A 41 7.19 -2.74 -8.98
N TYR A 42 7.83 -2.86 -7.82
CA TYR A 42 9.18 -2.34 -7.58
C TYR A 42 10.20 -3.49 -7.51
N PRO A 43 11.29 -3.48 -8.30
CA PRO A 43 12.30 -4.52 -8.25
C PRO A 43 13.18 -4.39 -7.01
N VAL A 44 13.35 -5.49 -6.27
CA VAL A 44 14.24 -5.56 -5.09
C VAL A 44 15.45 -6.48 -5.30
N ALA A 45 15.37 -7.41 -6.25
CA ALA A 45 16.49 -8.22 -6.72
C ALA A 45 16.24 -8.62 -8.19
N SER A 46 17.19 -9.31 -8.82
CA SER A 46 17.16 -9.65 -10.26
C SER A 46 15.86 -10.29 -10.75
N SER A 47 15.15 -11.00 -9.88
CA SER A 47 13.88 -11.65 -10.20
C SER A 47 12.83 -11.50 -9.08
N ARG A 48 13.00 -10.57 -8.14
CA ARG A 48 12.05 -10.38 -7.03
C ARG A 48 11.48 -8.98 -7.05
N TYR A 49 10.17 -8.90 -6.81
CA TYR A 49 9.39 -7.68 -6.90
C TYR A 49 8.56 -7.46 -5.65
N LEU A 50 8.37 -6.20 -5.27
CA LEU A 50 7.36 -5.79 -4.31
C LEU A 50 6.12 -5.30 -5.05
N LEU A 51 4.94 -5.72 -4.58
CA LEU A 51 3.66 -5.22 -5.07
C LEU A 51 3.36 -3.85 -4.46
N LEU A 52 3.34 -2.80 -5.28
CA LEU A 52 2.98 -1.45 -4.87
C LEU A 52 1.46 -1.22 -4.97
N GLY A 53 0.69 -2.05 -4.26
CA GLY A 53 -0.77 -2.04 -4.33
C GLY A 53 -1.40 -2.97 -3.30
N ASP A 54 -2.70 -3.21 -3.47
CA ASP A 54 -3.46 -4.08 -2.58
C ASP A 54 -3.00 -5.54 -2.70
N SER A 55 -2.78 -6.19 -1.56
CA SER A 55 -2.39 -7.60 -1.49
C SER A 55 -3.55 -8.55 -1.82
N GLY A 56 -4.81 -8.08 -1.72
CA GLY A 56 -5.99 -8.80 -2.20
C GLY A 56 -5.94 -9.13 -3.70
N PHE A 57 -5.27 -8.30 -4.51
CA PHE A 57 -5.02 -8.60 -5.93
C PHE A 57 -4.18 -9.87 -6.11
N LEU A 58 -3.07 -10.00 -5.38
CA LEU A 58 -2.18 -11.16 -5.50
C LEU A 58 -2.85 -12.42 -4.95
N GLU A 59 -3.61 -12.30 -3.86
CA GLU A 59 -4.41 -13.39 -3.32
C GLU A 59 -5.46 -13.88 -4.34
N ALA A 60 -6.18 -12.96 -5.01
CA ALA A 60 -7.14 -13.29 -6.06
C ALA A 60 -6.50 -14.05 -7.23
N VAL A 61 -5.35 -13.56 -7.68
CA VAL A 61 -4.55 -14.19 -8.74
C VAL A 61 -4.13 -15.62 -8.36
N HIS A 62 -3.69 -15.83 -7.12
CA HIS A 62 -3.36 -17.17 -6.60
C HIS A 62 -4.59 -18.09 -6.49
N LYS A 63 -5.71 -17.60 -5.96
CA LYS A 63 -6.97 -18.36 -5.86
C LYS A 63 -7.49 -18.80 -7.24
N LEU A 64 -7.23 -18.02 -8.28
CA LEU A 64 -7.56 -18.35 -9.67
C LEU A 64 -6.47 -19.15 -10.40
N ARG A 65 -5.39 -19.54 -9.72
CA ARG A 65 -4.26 -20.31 -10.29
C ARG A 65 -3.59 -19.61 -11.48
N ILE A 66 -3.57 -18.28 -11.46
CA ILE A 66 -2.87 -17.47 -12.45
C ILE A 66 -1.41 -17.35 -12.00
N ASN A 67 -0.48 -17.90 -12.78
CA ASN A 67 0.94 -17.98 -12.40
C ASN A 67 1.78 -16.80 -12.92
N MET A 68 1.20 -15.97 -13.77
CA MET A 68 1.85 -14.81 -14.39
C MET A 68 0.85 -13.67 -14.52
N ILE A 69 1.32 -12.44 -14.38
CA ILE A 69 0.48 -11.24 -14.50
C ILE A 69 1.15 -10.16 -15.37
N PRO A 70 0.38 -9.30 -16.04
CA PRO A 70 0.91 -8.06 -16.60
C PRO A 70 1.31 -7.12 -15.46
N ALA A 71 2.48 -6.49 -15.60
CA ALA A 71 3.03 -5.61 -14.59
C ALA A 71 3.68 -4.37 -15.20
N LEU A 72 3.61 -3.26 -14.45
CA LEU A 72 4.35 -2.03 -14.67
C LEU A 72 5.53 -2.00 -13.69
N ILE A 73 6.74 -2.17 -14.21
CA ILE A 73 7.98 -2.17 -13.43
C ILE A 73 8.45 -0.72 -13.22
N LEU A 74 8.49 -0.31 -11.97
CA LEU A 74 8.89 1.01 -11.50
C LEU A 74 10.32 0.92 -10.95
N THR A 75 11.29 1.43 -11.71
CA THR A 75 12.73 1.35 -11.34
C THR A 75 13.25 2.62 -10.68
N ASP A 76 12.58 3.76 -10.91
CA ASP A 76 13.00 5.06 -10.41
C ASP A 76 12.41 5.30 -9.03
N LYS A 77 13.19 4.95 -8.00
CA LYS A 77 12.81 5.13 -6.60
C LYS A 77 12.41 6.56 -6.25
N LYS A 78 13.04 7.57 -6.87
CA LYS A 78 12.75 8.99 -6.56
C LYS A 78 11.35 9.43 -6.99
N LYS A 79 10.73 8.70 -7.91
CA LYS A 79 9.36 8.95 -8.37
C LYS A 79 8.31 8.25 -7.52
N ILE A 80 8.71 7.35 -6.63
CA ILE A 80 7.80 6.59 -5.77
C ILE A 80 7.73 7.30 -4.41
N LYS A 81 6.63 7.99 -4.16
CA LYS A 81 6.28 8.51 -2.85
C LYS A 81 5.51 7.44 -2.07
N VAL A 82 5.84 7.31 -0.81
CA VAL A 82 5.17 6.41 0.13
C VAL A 82 4.45 7.27 1.14
N GLU A 83 3.17 6.98 1.34
CA GLU A 83 2.37 7.57 2.40
C GLU A 83 1.90 6.42 3.29
N ALA A 84 1.84 6.66 4.60
CA ALA A 84 1.30 5.68 5.51
C ALA A 84 0.35 6.34 6.50
N SER A 85 -0.93 6.04 6.35
CA SER A 85 -1.99 6.56 7.19
C SER A 85 -3.20 5.63 7.23
N ALA A 86 -3.89 5.61 8.38
CA ALA A 86 -5.08 4.80 8.61
C ALA A 86 -6.10 5.57 9.45
N ALA A 87 -7.38 5.45 9.09
CA ALA A 87 -8.49 5.88 9.92
C ALA A 87 -8.89 4.74 10.86
N ILE A 88 -9.13 5.06 12.13
CA ILE A 88 -9.46 4.08 13.18
C ILE A 88 -10.67 4.58 13.97
N GLU A 89 -11.68 3.73 14.14
CA GLU A 89 -12.98 4.12 14.71
C GLU A 89 -13.04 4.17 16.24
N ASP A 90 -12.24 3.37 16.97
CA ASP A 90 -12.36 3.26 18.43
C ASP A 90 -11.03 3.43 19.18
N LEU A 91 -10.05 4.06 18.53
CA LEU A 91 -8.81 4.44 19.19
C LEU A 91 -9.06 5.62 20.13
N ASN A 92 -8.49 5.58 21.33
CA ASN A 92 -8.54 6.67 22.32
C ASN A 92 -7.18 6.79 23.03
N GLU A 93 -7.00 7.84 23.82
CA GLU A 93 -5.76 8.10 24.55
C GLU A 93 -5.35 6.94 25.46
N LYS A 94 -6.29 6.38 26.22
CA LYS A 94 -6.02 5.26 27.14
C LYS A 94 -5.42 4.05 26.42
N HIS A 95 -5.89 3.74 25.21
CA HIS A 95 -5.31 2.67 24.41
C HIS A 95 -3.83 2.91 24.07
N LEU A 96 -3.44 4.17 23.83
CA LEU A 96 -2.05 4.55 23.59
C LEU A 96 -1.21 4.49 24.87
N GLU A 97 -1.78 4.95 25.99
CA GLU A 97 -1.14 4.87 27.31
C GLU A 97 -0.87 3.42 27.71
N ASP A 98 -1.86 2.54 27.56
CA ASP A 98 -1.75 1.11 27.84
C ASP A 98 -0.64 0.46 26.99
N PHE A 99 -0.55 0.82 25.70
CA PHE A 99 0.51 0.33 24.83
C PHE A 99 1.89 0.86 25.25
N ALA A 100 2.02 2.15 25.52
CA ALA A 100 3.28 2.75 25.96
C ALA A 100 3.75 2.21 27.31
N ALA A 101 2.82 1.98 28.24
CA ALA A 101 3.08 1.40 29.56
C ALA A 101 3.58 -0.05 29.49
N ALA A 102 3.21 -0.81 28.45
CA ALA A 102 3.74 -2.15 28.21
C ALA A 102 5.22 -2.13 27.75
N PHE A 103 5.70 -1.00 27.19
CA PHE A 103 7.04 -0.86 26.62
C PHE A 103 7.75 0.45 27.03
N PRO A 104 7.88 0.76 28.34
CA PRO A 104 8.28 2.08 28.81
C PRO A 104 9.74 2.47 28.48
N ARG A 105 10.57 1.49 28.06
CA ARG A 105 11.96 1.71 27.63
C ARG A 105 12.09 2.00 26.14
N ASP A 106 11.11 1.58 25.35
CA ASP A 106 11.15 1.60 23.89
C ASP A 106 10.13 2.60 23.31
N VAL A 107 9.10 2.96 24.04
CA VAL A 107 7.97 3.76 23.57
C VAL A 107 7.77 4.98 24.45
N LEU A 108 7.69 6.15 23.83
CA LEU A 108 7.38 7.41 24.48
C LEU A 108 6.08 7.96 23.87
N LEU A 109 5.08 8.22 24.70
CA LEU A 109 3.85 8.91 24.31
C LEU A 109 3.90 10.35 24.82
N LYS A 110 3.67 11.32 23.93
CA LYS A 110 3.63 12.75 24.29
C LYS A 110 2.50 13.46 23.54
N PRO A 111 1.78 14.39 24.19
CA PRO A 111 0.96 15.35 23.46
C PRO A 111 1.83 16.19 22.51
N ALA A 112 1.33 16.52 21.33
CA ALA A 112 2.06 17.26 20.29
C ALA A 112 2.35 18.73 20.62
N LYS A 113 2.04 19.20 21.83
CA LYS A 113 2.33 20.58 22.27
C LYS A 113 3.85 20.74 22.48
N GLY A 114 4.55 21.14 21.41
CA GLY A 114 5.98 21.46 21.42
C GLY A 114 6.72 21.04 20.14
N ARG A 115 7.98 21.47 19.98
CA ARG A 115 8.86 20.87 18.96
C ARG A 115 9.17 19.44 19.38
N THR A 116 8.60 18.47 18.70
CA THR A 116 9.05 17.08 18.82
C THR A 116 10.42 17.01 18.16
N PRO A 117 11.51 16.70 18.90
CA PRO A 117 12.77 16.46 18.26
C PRO A 117 12.59 15.16 17.49
N VAL A 118 12.49 15.25 16.17
CA VAL A 118 12.72 14.11 15.28
C VAL A 118 14.21 13.84 15.30
N ASP A 119 14.70 13.43 16.46
CA ASP A 119 16.02 12.87 16.57
C ASP A 119 15.91 11.54 15.83
N GLY A 120 16.78 11.27 14.85
CA GLY A 120 16.75 10.07 13.98
C GLY A 120 16.84 8.71 14.70
N LYS A 121 16.66 8.72 16.02
CA LYS A 121 16.59 7.64 16.99
C LYS A 121 15.17 7.13 17.28
N TYR A 122 14.10 7.75 16.74
CA TYR A 122 12.73 7.26 16.95
C TYR A 122 11.90 7.18 15.67
N ASP A 123 11.22 6.06 15.44
CA ASP A 123 10.10 5.98 14.49
C ASP A 123 8.92 6.74 15.09
N MET A 124 8.47 7.78 14.40
CA MET A 124 7.37 8.63 14.86
C MET A 124 6.06 8.15 14.28
N VAL A 125 5.04 8.04 15.12
CA VAL A 125 3.65 7.90 14.71
C VAL A 125 2.86 9.07 15.28
N ARG A 126 2.13 9.77 14.41
CA ARG A 126 1.20 10.83 14.78
C ARG A 126 -0.21 10.24 14.89
N ILE A 127 -0.89 10.58 15.97
CA ILE A 127 -2.28 10.20 16.20
C ILE A 127 -3.08 11.49 16.41
N THR A 128 -4.10 11.72 15.59
CA THR A 128 -5.00 12.87 15.70
C THR A 128 -6.41 12.38 16.04
N PHE A 129 -7.00 12.93 17.10
CA PHE A 129 -8.36 12.65 17.57
C PHE A 129 -9.38 13.68 17.05
N PRO A 130 -10.70 13.48 17.24
CA PRO A 130 -11.74 14.31 16.62
C PRO A 130 -11.81 15.72 17.23
N ASP A 131 -11.38 15.85 18.48
CA ASP A 131 -11.23 17.13 19.20
C ASP A 131 -9.97 17.90 18.77
N ALA A 132 -9.29 17.44 17.71
CA ALA A 132 -8.02 17.94 17.21
C ALA A 132 -6.86 17.83 18.22
N SER A 133 -7.02 17.05 19.29
CA SER A 133 -5.88 16.67 20.11
C SER A 133 -4.96 15.74 19.30
N GLU A 134 -3.65 15.97 19.44
CA GLU A 134 -2.64 15.25 18.70
C GLU A 134 -1.61 14.66 19.67
N TYR A 135 -1.30 13.39 19.45
CA TYR A 135 -0.33 12.62 20.23
C TYR A 135 0.76 12.10 19.30
N HIS A 136 1.98 12.16 19.80
CA HIS A 136 3.15 11.58 19.16
C HIS A 136 3.59 10.36 19.94
N LEU A 137 3.54 9.21 19.28
CA LEU A 137 4.13 7.97 19.75
C LEU A 137 5.51 7.82 19.11
N ALA A 138 6.55 8.02 19.91
CA ALA A 138 7.94 7.86 19.48
C ALA A 138 8.44 6.47 19.88
N ILE A 139 8.74 5.63 18.90
CA ILE A 139 9.20 4.25 19.10
C ILE A 139 10.69 4.19 18.79
N LYS A 140 11.51 3.80 19.75
CA LYS A 140 12.97 3.79 19.63
C LYS A 140 13.41 2.92 18.45
N ARG A 141 14.16 3.52 17.51
CA ARG A 141 14.80 2.81 16.40
C ARG A 141 16.26 2.49 16.70
N TYR A 142 16.70 1.35 16.17
CA TYR A 142 18.07 0.87 16.28
C TYR A 142 18.91 1.24 15.05
N SER A 143 18.28 1.71 13.97
CA SER A 143 18.92 2.11 12.72
C SER A 143 17.97 2.99 11.91
N GLU A 144 18.48 4.02 11.23
CA GLU A 144 17.67 4.96 10.44
C GLU A 144 16.91 4.30 9.28
N ALA A 145 17.53 3.33 8.60
CA ALA A 145 16.91 2.64 7.48
C ALA A 145 15.84 1.59 7.88
N ARG A 146 15.54 1.44 9.19
CA ARG A 146 14.92 0.22 9.72
C ARG A 146 13.90 0.54 10.81
N PHE A 147 12.64 0.21 10.53
CA PHE A 147 11.63 0.15 11.59
C PHE A 147 12.05 -0.85 12.67
N SER A 148 11.82 -0.48 13.93
CA SER A 148 12.04 -1.37 15.06
C SER A 148 11.03 -2.53 15.08
N GLY A 149 11.34 -3.61 15.80
CA GLY A 149 10.33 -4.66 16.06
C GLY A 149 9.11 -4.11 16.80
N ARG A 150 9.35 -3.18 17.74
CA ARG A 150 8.31 -2.49 18.52
C ARG A 150 7.36 -1.67 17.66
N PHE A 151 7.85 -1.13 16.55
CA PHE A 151 7.00 -0.45 15.58
C PHE A 151 5.97 -1.42 14.99
N PHE A 152 6.38 -2.65 14.63
CA PHE A 152 5.43 -3.65 14.16
C PHE A 152 4.54 -4.21 15.26
N ASP A 153 5.01 -4.29 16.51
CA ASP A 153 4.15 -4.62 17.66
C ASP A 153 3.01 -3.60 17.79
N PHE A 154 3.29 -2.31 17.59
CA PHE A 154 2.26 -1.27 17.59
C PHE A 154 1.28 -1.41 16.42
N LEU A 155 1.78 -1.64 15.20
CA LEU A 155 0.92 -1.85 14.05
C LEU A 155 0.01 -3.09 14.22
N ASN A 156 0.55 -4.17 14.79
CA ASN A 156 -0.21 -5.38 15.10
C ASN A 156 -1.24 -5.14 16.21
N PHE A 157 -0.88 -4.35 17.24
CA PHE A 157 -1.83 -3.90 18.26
C PHE A 157 -3.02 -3.16 17.63
N LEU A 158 -2.75 -2.26 16.69
CA LEU A 158 -3.82 -1.53 15.98
C LEU A 158 -4.69 -2.49 15.15
N SER A 159 -4.06 -3.31 14.30
CA SER A 159 -4.80 -4.17 13.37
C SER A 159 -5.54 -5.33 14.02
N SER A 160 -5.11 -5.77 15.21
CA SER A 160 -5.77 -6.86 15.95
C SER A 160 -6.96 -6.40 16.80
N ARG A 161 -7.00 -5.11 17.16
CA ARG A 161 -8.03 -4.58 18.07
C ARG A 161 -9.03 -3.67 17.39
N PHE A 162 -8.67 -3.07 16.26
CA PHE A 162 -9.48 -2.05 15.62
C PHE A 162 -9.66 -2.33 14.13
N HIS A 163 -10.74 -1.79 13.59
CA HIS A 163 -10.92 -1.72 12.15
C HIS A 163 -10.07 -0.58 11.58
N LEU A 164 -9.15 -0.91 10.68
CA LEU A 164 -8.35 0.07 9.95
C LEU A 164 -9.01 0.32 8.61
N ALA A 165 -9.53 1.53 8.45
CA ALA A 165 -10.03 2.01 7.18
C ALA A 165 -8.95 2.81 6.46
N GLU A 166 -8.94 2.76 5.13
CA GLU A 166 -8.18 3.73 4.36
C GLU A 166 -8.74 5.11 4.65
N PRO A 167 -7.89 6.10 4.96
CA PRO A 167 -8.35 7.47 5.01
C PRO A 167 -8.71 7.82 3.56
N ILE A 168 -10.01 7.86 3.30
CA ILE A 168 -10.55 8.57 2.16
C ILE A 168 -9.97 9.99 2.28
N PHE A 169 -9.73 10.65 1.15
CA PHE A 169 -9.45 12.09 1.04
C PHE A 169 -7.99 12.54 0.87
N PRO A 170 -7.75 13.50 -0.05
CA PRO A 170 -6.52 14.28 -0.09
C PRO A 170 -6.35 15.11 1.20
N SER A 171 -5.11 15.42 1.55
CA SER A 171 -4.69 16.12 2.78
C SER A 171 -5.44 17.42 3.06
N ASN A 172 -5.98 18.09 2.04
CA ASN A 172 -6.77 19.33 2.17
C ASN A 172 -8.22 19.14 2.66
N LEU A 173 -8.71 17.90 2.77
CA LEU A 173 -10.07 17.59 3.26
C LEU A 173 -10.08 16.90 4.64
N GLN A 174 -8.91 16.57 5.20
CA GLN A 174 -8.80 15.90 6.51
C GLN A 174 -9.51 16.67 7.65
N SER A 175 -9.41 17.99 7.66
CA SER A 175 -10.01 18.85 8.70
C SER A 175 -11.54 19.01 8.57
N ALA A 176 -12.10 18.81 7.38
CA ALA A 176 -13.55 18.79 7.16
C ALA A 176 -14.16 17.43 7.55
N THR A 177 -13.39 16.35 7.43
CA THR A 177 -13.86 14.98 7.69
C THR A 177 -13.75 14.56 9.16
N LEU A 178 -12.77 15.04 9.93
CA LEU A 178 -12.78 14.85 11.39
C LEU A 178 -14.09 15.38 12.02
N LYS A 179 -14.74 16.35 11.36
CA LYS A 179 -16.04 16.91 11.78
C LYS A 179 -17.26 16.08 11.38
N SER A 180 -17.12 15.06 10.52
CA SER A 180 -18.27 14.27 10.04
C SER A 180 -18.63 13.08 10.94
N ASN A 181 -17.95 12.90 12.08
CA ASN A 181 -18.12 11.80 13.04
C ASN A 181 -17.83 10.38 12.50
N TYR A 182 -17.45 10.21 11.23
CA TYR A 182 -17.13 8.91 10.64
C TYR A 182 -15.70 8.42 10.94
N ILE A 183 -14.76 9.32 11.25
CA ILE A 183 -13.38 8.98 11.58
C ILE A 183 -13.10 9.48 12.99
N ARG A 184 -12.85 8.56 13.94
CA ARG A 184 -12.56 8.94 15.32
C ARG A 184 -11.07 9.13 15.59
N SER A 185 -10.18 8.55 14.80
CA SER A 185 -8.76 8.81 14.91
C SER A 185 -8.05 8.63 13.59
N LEU A 186 -7.06 9.47 13.33
CA LEU A 186 -6.15 9.35 12.21
C LEU A 186 -4.77 8.97 12.73
N VAL A 187 -4.23 7.86 12.24
CA VAL A 187 -2.85 7.42 12.51
C VAL A 187 -2.00 7.68 11.28
N GLU A 188 -0.86 8.34 11.43
CA GLU A 188 0.06 8.69 10.35
C GLU A 188 1.51 8.38 10.71
N ILE A 189 2.27 7.89 9.74
CA ILE A 189 3.72 7.67 9.85
C ILE A 189 4.41 8.65 8.90
N PRO A 190 4.81 9.84 9.39
CA PRO A 190 5.19 10.97 8.53
C PRO A 190 6.48 10.76 7.72
N GLU A 191 7.41 9.93 8.19
CA GLU A 191 8.74 9.76 7.57
C GLU A 191 8.94 8.40 6.90
N ILE A 192 7.86 7.75 6.46
CA ILE A 192 8.00 6.46 5.78
C ILE A 192 8.67 6.62 4.41
N THR A 193 9.71 5.81 4.17
CA THR A 193 10.38 5.74 2.87
C THR A 193 10.24 4.35 2.25
N LEU A 194 10.48 4.26 0.93
CA LEU A 194 10.52 2.97 0.25
C LEU A 194 11.60 2.04 0.82
N ASP A 195 12.72 2.56 1.33
CA ASP A 195 13.75 1.73 1.97
C ASP A 195 13.26 1.10 3.27
N ASN A 196 12.50 1.85 4.07
CA ASN A 196 11.92 1.30 5.29
C ASN A 196 10.97 0.15 4.96
N VAL A 197 10.16 0.32 3.90
CA VAL A 197 9.26 -0.72 3.39
C VAL A 197 10.05 -1.94 2.89
N VAL A 198 11.04 -1.75 2.02
CA VAL A 198 11.88 -2.84 1.50
C VAL A 198 12.57 -3.59 2.64
N SER A 199 13.09 -2.87 3.64
CA SER A 199 13.75 -3.47 4.81
C SER A 199 12.78 -4.27 5.70
N ALA A 200 11.54 -3.81 5.84
CA ALA A 200 10.49 -4.53 6.57
C ALA A 200 10.13 -5.85 5.89
N ILE A 201 9.89 -5.82 4.58
CA ILE A 201 9.56 -7.02 3.81
C ILE A 201 10.70 -8.01 3.78
N GLY A 202 11.95 -7.53 3.71
CA GLY A 202 13.14 -8.38 3.82
C GLY A 202 13.24 -9.20 5.11
N ARG A 203 12.45 -8.86 6.14
CA ARG A 203 12.36 -9.57 7.43
C ARG A 203 11.06 -10.34 7.61
N GLY A 204 10.19 -10.35 6.60
CA GLY A 204 8.89 -11.01 6.67
C GLY A 204 7.82 -10.20 7.40
N ASN A 205 8.04 -8.92 7.68
CA ASN A 205 7.02 -8.07 8.31
C ASN A 205 6.12 -7.46 7.24
N LEU A 206 4.81 -7.69 7.34
CA LEU A 206 3.80 -7.05 6.50
C LEU A 206 3.14 -5.90 7.25
N PHE A 207 2.78 -4.84 6.53
CA PHE A 207 2.01 -3.74 7.10
C PHE A 207 0.52 -4.09 7.15
N PRO A 208 -0.25 -3.52 8.09
CA PRO A 208 -1.70 -3.64 8.07
C PRO A 208 -2.28 -3.21 6.72
N ALA A 209 -3.34 -3.89 6.30
CA ALA A 209 -3.98 -3.62 5.02
C ALA A 209 -4.55 -2.20 4.96
N GLY A 210 -4.23 -1.45 3.91
CA GLY A 210 -4.67 -0.06 3.74
C GLY A 210 -3.84 1.00 4.43
N LEU A 211 -2.86 0.61 5.24
CA LEU A 211 -1.99 1.58 5.90
C LEU A 211 -1.09 2.29 4.89
N ILE A 212 -0.49 1.56 3.94
CA ILE A 212 0.49 2.13 3.00
C ILE A 212 -0.15 2.42 1.65
N ARG A 213 0.16 3.61 1.12
CA ARG A 213 -0.19 4.03 -0.24
C ARG A 213 1.06 4.43 -1.01
N PHE A 214 1.04 4.17 -2.30
CA PHE A 214 2.12 4.53 -3.23
C PHE A 214 1.60 5.50 -4.28
N ASP A 215 2.29 6.64 -4.41
CA ASP A 215 2.16 7.54 -5.54
C ASP A 215 3.44 7.43 -6.39
N TYR A 216 3.26 7.04 -7.65
CA TYR A 216 4.34 6.91 -8.62
C TYR A 216 4.07 7.71 -9.90
N GLY A 217 3.18 8.71 -9.82
CA GLY A 217 2.91 9.73 -10.84
C GLY A 217 2.20 9.26 -12.11
N LEU A 218 2.37 8.00 -12.53
CA LEU A 218 1.73 7.45 -13.72
C LEU A 218 1.11 6.09 -13.40
N ARG A 219 -0.23 6.04 -13.39
CA ARG A 219 -0.99 4.80 -13.39
C ARG A 219 -1.43 4.47 -14.80
N VAL A 220 -1.36 3.19 -15.15
CA VAL A 220 -1.86 2.67 -16.43
C VAL A 220 -3.08 1.86 -16.09
N VAL A 221 -4.22 2.23 -16.66
CA VAL A 221 -5.51 1.60 -16.39
C VAL A 221 -6.15 1.08 -17.66
N GLY A 222 -6.99 0.06 -17.52
CA GLY A 222 -7.84 -0.45 -18.59
C GLY A 222 -7.12 -1.25 -19.67
N VAL A 223 -5.90 -1.75 -19.46
CA VAL A 223 -5.17 -2.66 -20.36
C VAL A 223 -5.96 -3.94 -20.68
N ASN A 224 -6.81 -4.42 -19.76
CA ASN A 224 -7.69 -5.57 -19.93
C ASN A 224 -6.96 -6.78 -20.54
N TYR A 225 -5.85 -7.19 -19.92
CA TYR A 225 -5.05 -8.30 -20.41
C TYR A 225 -5.81 -9.63 -20.21
N PRO A 226 -6.05 -10.44 -21.27
CA PRO A 226 -6.87 -11.65 -21.15
C PRO A 226 -6.25 -12.70 -20.23
N ILE A 227 -7.02 -13.20 -19.26
CA ILE A 227 -6.56 -14.24 -18.31
C ILE A 227 -6.23 -15.53 -19.05
N ARG A 228 -6.98 -15.89 -20.10
CA ARG A 228 -6.71 -17.07 -20.93
C ARG A 228 -5.27 -17.11 -21.46
N VAL A 229 -4.72 -15.95 -21.82
CA VAL A 229 -3.35 -15.82 -22.32
C VAL A 229 -2.35 -15.98 -21.17
N LEU A 230 -2.69 -15.57 -19.94
CA LEU A 230 -1.82 -15.78 -18.78
C LEU A 230 -1.77 -17.24 -18.34
N THR A 231 -2.86 -17.98 -18.52
CA THR A 231 -2.99 -19.38 -18.10
C THR A 231 -2.60 -20.39 -19.18
N ASP A 232 -2.48 -19.99 -20.44
CA ASP A 232 -2.04 -20.89 -21.51
C ASP A 232 -0.57 -21.33 -21.33
N LYS A 233 -0.18 -22.38 -22.07
CA LYS A 233 1.18 -22.94 -22.05
C LYS A 233 2.18 -22.17 -22.93
N ALA A 234 1.79 -21.04 -23.52
CA ALA A 234 2.67 -20.28 -24.39
C ALA A 234 3.91 -19.79 -23.61
N PRO A 235 5.09 -19.73 -24.25
CA PRO A 235 6.30 -19.19 -23.64
C PRO A 235 6.12 -17.76 -23.12
N LEU A 236 6.84 -17.40 -22.06
CA LEU A 236 6.85 -16.05 -21.49
C LEU A 236 7.07 -14.95 -22.55
N ARG A 237 7.98 -15.19 -23.49
CA ARG A 237 8.30 -14.26 -24.58
C ARG A 237 7.10 -13.96 -25.48
N GLU A 238 6.24 -14.94 -25.73
CA GLU A 238 5.02 -14.74 -26.54
C GLU A 238 3.98 -13.93 -25.78
N LYS A 239 3.82 -14.19 -24.47
CA LYS A 239 2.95 -13.38 -23.60
C LYS A 239 3.43 -11.93 -23.50
N GLU A 240 4.74 -11.71 -23.38
CA GLU A 240 5.36 -10.37 -23.40
C GLU A 240 5.17 -9.67 -24.75
N LYS A 241 5.34 -10.39 -25.86
CA LYS A 241 5.06 -9.85 -27.21
C LYS A 241 3.59 -9.45 -27.34
N PHE A 242 2.66 -10.31 -26.92
CA PHE A 242 1.24 -10.01 -26.93
C PHE A 242 0.90 -8.75 -26.11
N LEU A 243 1.53 -8.56 -24.93
CA LEU A 243 1.36 -7.34 -24.14
C LEU A 243 1.81 -6.09 -24.90
N TYR A 244 2.97 -6.16 -25.54
CA TYR A 244 3.52 -5.06 -26.32
C TYR A 244 2.61 -4.70 -27.52
N ASP A 245 2.18 -5.71 -28.28
CA ASP A 245 1.29 -5.53 -29.42
C ASP A 245 -0.07 -4.94 -28.97
N LEU A 246 -0.63 -5.43 -27.86
CA LEU A 246 -1.88 -4.92 -27.28
C LEU A 246 -1.77 -3.44 -26.90
N LEU A 247 -0.68 -3.04 -26.23
CA LEU A 247 -0.44 -1.65 -25.84
C LEU A 247 -0.28 -0.75 -27.08
N ASN A 248 0.48 -1.19 -28.07
CA ASN A 248 0.69 -0.41 -29.30
C ASN A 248 -0.59 -0.26 -30.11
N LEU A 249 -1.40 -1.31 -30.22
CA LEU A 249 -2.70 -1.23 -30.90
C LEU A 249 -3.61 -0.21 -30.22
N ARG A 250 -3.65 -0.18 -28.89
CA ARG A 250 -4.43 0.81 -28.13
C ARG A 250 -3.92 2.23 -28.36
N ILE A 251 -2.61 2.44 -28.31
CA ILE A 251 -1.99 3.74 -28.61
C ILE A 251 -2.30 4.17 -30.04
N ALA A 252 -2.10 3.30 -31.03
CA ALA A 252 -2.33 3.57 -32.44
C ALA A 252 -3.81 3.85 -32.75
N SER A 253 -4.73 3.21 -32.01
CA SER A 253 -6.17 3.43 -32.17
C SER A 253 -6.68 4.75 -31.57
N GLY A 254 -5.82 5.54 -30.91
CA GLY A 254 -6.21 6.80 -30.27
C GLY A 254 -6.99 6.66 -28.95
N HIS A 255 -7.21 5.44 -28.46
CA HIS A 255 -7.94 5.17 -27.21
C HIS A 255 -7.04 5.28 -25.96
N VAL A 256 -6.11 6.23 -25.97
CA VAL A 256 -5.22 6.51 -24.83
C VAL A 256 -5.38 7.95 -24.41
N GLU A 257 -5.99 8.13 -23.25
CA GLU A 257 -6.12 9.42 -22.61
C GLU A 257 -5.05 9.58 -21.53
N TYR A 258 -4.33 10.70 -21.57
CA TYR A 258 -3.42 11.10 -20.50
C TYR A 258 -4.08 12.15 -19.64
N VAL A 259 -4.41 11.80 -18.40
CA VAL A 259 -5.02 12.73 -17.45
C VAL A 259 -4.00 13.14 -16.40
N ARG A 260 -3.65 14.43 -16.39
CA ARG A 260 -2.66 15.01 -15.47
C ARG A 260 -3.25 15.41 -14.11
N SER A 261 -4.56 15.58 -14.05
CA SER A 261 -5.30 16.01 -12.86
C SER A 261 -5.73 14.80 -12.02
N GLY A 262 -6.02 15.00 -10.73
CA GLY A 262 -6.59 13.94 -9.89
C GLY A 262 -7.93 13.46 -10.45
N VAL A 263 -8.01 12.19 -10.86
CA VAL A 263 -9.24 11.56 -11.36
C VAL A 263 -9.82 10.68 -10.27
N PHE A 264 -11.09 10.88 -9.97
CA PHE A 264 -11.86 9.97 -9.13
C PHE A 264 -12.58 8.97 -10.04
N LEU A 265 -12.08 7.74 -10.08
CA LEU A 265 -12.79 6.63 -10.71
C LEU A 265 -13.74 6.01 -9.68
N LEU A 266 -15.03 6.26 -9.85
CA LEU A 266 -16.07 5.63 -9.03
C LEU A 266 -16.38 4.27 -9.65
N ASN A 267 -15.59 3.27 -9.27
CA ASN A 267 -15.84 1.88 -9.68
C ASN A 267 -16.86 1.29 -8.69
N SER A 268 -18.08 1.04 -9.16
CA SER A 268 -19.13 0.30 -8.45
C SER A 268 -18.92 -1.20 -8.53
#